data_AF-A0A353TDI6-F1
#
_entry.id   AF-A0A353TDI6-F1
#
_cell.length_a   1.000
_cell.length_b   1.000
_cell.length_c   1.000
_cell.angle_alpha   90.00
_cell.angle_beta   90.00
_cell.angle_gamma   90.00
#
_symmetry.space_group_name_H-M   'P 1'
#
loop_
_entity.id
_entity.type
_entity.pdbx_description
1 polymer ?
#
loop_
_entity_poly.entity_id
_entity_poly.type
_entity_poly.pdbx_seq_one_letter_code
_entity_poly.pdbx_strand_id
1 'polypeptide(L)' 'MKKALLIVDVQNDFCPGGALGVKEGDKVVSVINSIIDKFDFVISSQDWHP' A
#
# COMPACT_ATOMS: atom_id res chain seq x y z
N MET A 1 -1.19 -21.00 11.46
CA MET A 1 -2.09 -19.84 11.65
C MET A 1 -2.26 -19.15 10.31
N LYS A 2 -3.47 -18.71 9.97
CA LYS A 2 -3.69 -17.90 8.76
C LYS A 2 -3.14 -16.49 8.96
N LYS A 3 -2.54 -15.91 7.93
CA LYS A 3 -1.96 -14.55 7.93
C LYS A 3 -2.67 -13.69 6.88
N ALA A 4 -2.89 -12.41 7.21
CA ALA A 4 -3.42 -11.42 6.29
C ALA A 4 -2.43 -10.27 6.10
N LEU A 5 -2.38 -9.71 4.89
CA LEU A 5 -1.68 -8.48 4.56
C LEU A 5 -2.72 -7.37 4.35
N LEU A 6 -2.65 -6.32 5.15
CA LEU A 6 -3.41 -5.09 4.95
C LEU A 6 -2.49 -4.03 4.35
N ILE A 7 -2.78 -3.61 3.12
CA ILE A 7 -2.08 -2.55 2.41
C ILE A 7 -2.84 -1.24 2.65
N VAL A 8 -2.25 -0.33 3.42
CA VAL A 8 -2.93 0.90 3.83
C VAL A 8 -2.53 2.05 2.92
N ASP A 9 -3.50 2.59 2.19
CA ASP A 9 -3.46 3.87 1.50
C ASP A 9 -2.22 4.06 0.60
N VAL A 10 -1.82 3.00 -0.10
CA VAL A 10 -0.78 3.06 -1.14
C VAL A 10 -1.40 3.65 -2.41
N GLN A 11 -1.64 4.97 -2.37
CA GLN A 11 -2.30 5.75 -3.41
C GLN A 11 -1.36 6.80 -3.99
N ASN A 12 -1.66 7.24 -5.22
CA ASN A 12 -0.86 8.26 -5.91
C ASN A 12 -0.69 9.54 -5.10
N ASP A 13 -1.73 9.99 -4.39
CA ASP A 13 -1.68 11.22 -3.60
C ASP A 13 -0.67 11.16 -2.46
N PHE A 14 -0.36 9.96 -1.96
CA PHE A 14 0.63 9.74 -0.91
C PHE A 14 2.02 9.35 -1.43
N CYS A 15 2.18 9.17 -2.74
CA CYS A 15 3.47 8.92 -3.39
C CYS A 15 4.16 10.24 -3.81
N PRO A 16 5.48 10.24 -4.09
CA PRO A 16 6.16 11.45 -4.57
C PRO A 16 5.48 12.06 -5.79
N GLY A 17 5.18 13.36 -5.73
CA GLY A 17 4.44 14.09 -6.76
C GLY A 17 2.91 14.12 -6.56
N GLY A 18 2.37 13.38 -5.59
CA GLY A 18 0.97 13.43 -5.19
C GLY A 18 0.61 14.65 -4.32
N ALA A 19 -0.69 14.89 -4.12
CA ALA A 19 -1.19 16.02 -3.34
C ALA A 19 -0.70 16.06 -1.88
N LEU A 20 -0.46 14.88 -1.29
CA LEU A 20 0.08 14.67 0.06
C LEU A 20 1.30 13.74 0.01
N GLY A 21 2.17 13.95 -0.99
CA GLY A 21 3.25 13.03 -1.31
C GLY A 21 4.24 12.83 -0.16
N VAL A 22 4.38 11.57 0.28
CA VAL A 22 5.39 11.15 1.24
C VAL A 22 6.71 10.93 0.52
N LYS A 23 7.81 11.47 1.07
CA LYS A 23 9.14 11.26 0.51
C LYS A 23 9.45 9.76 0.40
N GLU A 24 9.74 9.31 -0.82
CA GLU A 24 10.02 7.90 -1.16
C GLU A 24 8.86 6.93 -0.86
N GLY A 25 7.63 7.43 -0.72
CA GLY A 25 6.46 6.61 -0.40
C GLY A 25 6.16 5.51 -1.42
N ASP A 26 6.54 5.71 -2.67
CA ASP A 26 6.41 4.75 -3.78
C ASP A 26 7.31 3.51 -3.61
N LYS A 27 8.41 3.59 -2.86
CA LYS A 27 9.34 2.46 -2.68
C LYS A 27 8.68 1.25 -1.99
N VAL A 28 7.62 1.48 -1.21
CA VAL A 28 6.88 0.41 -0.52
C VAL A 28 6.21 -0.55 -1.50
N VAL A 29 5.85 -0.09 -2.71
CA VAL A 29 5.15 -0.90 -3.72
C VAL A 29 5.96 -2.14 -4.09
N SER A 30 7.28 -1.99 -4.31
CA SER A 30 8.15 -3.12 -4.64
C SER A 30 8.25 -4.13 -3.49
N VAL A 31 8.27 -3.66 -2.25
CA VAL A 31 8.30 -4.51 -1.06
C VAL A 31 6.99 -5.30 -0.95
N ILE A 32 5.84 -4.63 -1.09
CA ILE A 32 4.51 -5.25 -1.06
C ILE A 32 4.43 -6.36 -2.11
N ASN A 33 4.78 -6.06 -3.36
CA ASN A 33 4.75 -7.04 -4.46
C ASN A 33 5.67 -8.24 -4.19
N SER A 34 6.79 -8.05 -3.48
CA SER A 34 7.72 -9.15 -3.15
C SER A 34 7.23 -10.08 -2.03
N ILE A 35 6.22 -9.66 -1.26
CA ILE A 35 5.71 -10.42 -0.10
C ILE A 35 4.24 -10.83 -0.21
N ILE A 36 3.49 -10.27 -1.16
CA ILE A 36 2.03 -10.44 -1.28
C ILE A 36 1.59 -11.91 -1.31
N ASP A 37 2.35 -12.77 -1.99
CA ASP A 37 2.06 -14.21 -2.12
C ASP A 37 2.35 -15.03 -0.84
N LYS A 38 2.92 -14.40 0.21
CA LYS A 38 3.23 -15.06 1.50
C LYS A 38 2.07 -15.01 2.50
N PHE A 39 0.93 -14.43 2.10
CA PHE A 39 -0.24 -14.22 2.93
C PHE A 39 -1.46 -14.93 2.34
N ASP A 40 -2.32 -15.46 3.22
CA ASP A 40 -3.54 -16.17 2.81
C ASP A 40 -4.64 -15.20 2.35
N PHE A 41 -4.60 -13.96 2.86
CA PHE A 41 -5.53 -12.90 2.51
C PHE A 41 -4.79 -11.59 2.27
N VAL A 42 -5.19 -10.86 1.24
CA VAL A 42 -4.67 -9.54 0.92
C VAL A 42 -5.85 -8.59 0.81
N ILE A 43 -5.79 -7.50 1.58
CA ILE A 43 -6.79 -6.43 1.60
C ILE A 43 -6.04 -5.12 1.37
N SER A 44 -6.58 -4.21 0.55
CA SER A 44 -6.11 -2.84 0.52
C SER A 44 -7.20 -1.88 0.99
N SER A 45 -6.82 -0.88 1.78
CA SER A 45 -7.67 0.29 2.01
C SER A 45 -7.41 1.35 0.95
N GLN A 46 -8.35 2.27 0.85
CA GLN A 46 -8.23 3.45 0.02
C GLN A 46 -8.84 4.60 0.82
N ASP A 47 -8.06 5.67 1.02
CA ASP A 47 -8.62 6.95 1.44
C ASP A 47 -9.55 7.46 0.35
N TRP A 48 -10.79 7.76 0.73
CA TRP A 48 -11.90 8.03 -0.17
C TRP A 48 -12.77 9.17 0.38
N HIS A 49 -12.23 10.38 0.28
CA HIS A 49 -12.95 11.60 0.61
C HIS A 49 -14.11 11.86 -0.38
N PRO A 50 -15.24 12.44 0.09
CA PRO A 50 -16.42 12.72 -0.73
C PRO A 50 -16.18 13.77 -1.83
#